data_AF-A0A4R9EH40-F1
#
_entry.id   AF-A0A4R9EH40-F1
#
_cell.length_a   1.000
_cell.length_b   1.000
_cell.length_c   1.000
_cell.angle_alpha   90.00
_cell.angle_beta   90.00
_cell.angle_gamma   90.00
#
_symmetry.space_group_name_H-M   'P 1'
#
loop_
_entity.id
_entity.type
_entity.pdbx_description
1 polymer ?
#
loop_
_entity_poly.entity_id
_entity_poly.type
_entity_poly.pdbx_seq_one_letter_code
_entity_poly.pdbx_strand_id
1 'polypeptide(L)'
;MDKAFAAALYADGDDGLDAGASHLAAAPEADAELRRRGEELVRRAWERGWQPADVVRMVRRAQADDPDQTPIAVLAAELITDETRRYGDTLPPRWRAQLDELAPEADPAAGSRPADRFSRATTTLTLYRLLLRLPPIEPVGPAPGTPLHIPS
;
A
#
# COMPACT_ATOMS: atom_id res chain seq x y z
N MET A 1 -13.00 -12.28 -11.01
CA MET A 1 -12.03 -11.39 -10.34
C MET A 1 -10.62 -11.93 -10.44
N ASP A 2 -10.33 -13.11 -9.89
CA ASP A 2 -8.94 -13.61 -9.72
C ASP A 2 -8.08 -13.60 -10.98
N LYS A 3 -8.63 -13.96 -12.16
CA LYS A 3 -7.86 -13.99 -13.41
C LYS A 3 -7.49 -12.60 -13.94
N ALA A 4 -8.43 -11.64 -13.91
CA ALA A 4 -8.18 -10.26 -14.35
C ALA A 4 -7.25 -9.53 -13.37
N PHE A 5 -7.43 -9.79 -12.07
CA PHE A 5 -6.56 -9.27 -11.03
C PHE A 5 -5.15 -9.85 -11.10
N ALA A 6 -5.01 -11.16 -11.31
CA ALA A 6 -3.71 -11.79 -11.53
C ALA A 6 -3.03 -11.27 -12.80
N ALA A 7 -3.76 -11.08 -13.89
CA ALA A 7 -3.20 -10.49 -15.11
C ALA A 7 -2.70 -9.06 -14.85
N ALA A 8 -3.46 -8.23 -14.15
CA ALA A 8 -3.06 -6.86 -13.83
C ALA A 8 -1.82 -6.78 -12.91
N LEU A 9 -1.68 -7.73 -11.97
CA LEU A 9 -0.57 -7.73 -11.02
C LEU A 9 0.71 -8.38 -11.56
N TYR A 10 0.59 -9.40 -12.42
CA TYR A 10 1.72 -10.23 -12.84
C TYR A 10 2.07 -10.15 -14.33
N ALA A 11 1.22 -9.61 -15.20
CA ALA A 11 1.63 -9.35 -16.58
C ALA A 11 2.63 -8.19 -16.60
N ASP A 12 3.57 -8.21 -17.55
CA ASP A 12 4.42 -7.05 -17.83
C ASP A 12 3.70 -6.10 -18.82
N GLY A 13 3.81 -4.78 -18.60
CA GLY A 13 3.17 -3.75 -19.42
C GLY A 13 1.90 -3.10 -18.83
N ASP A 14 1.39 -2.08 -19.55
CA ASP A 14 0.25 -1.23 -19.16
C ASP A 14 -1.10 -1.78 -19.62
N ASP A 15 -1.16 -2.54 -20.73
CA ASP A 15 -2.40 -3.13 -21.24
C ASP A 15 -3.12 -4.02 -20.21
N GLY A 16 -2.35 -4.78 -19.43
CA GLY A 16 -2.88 -5.60 -18.35
C GLY A 16 -3.38 -4.77 -17.15
N LEU A 17 -2.74 -3.62 -16.91
CA LEU A 17 -3.13 -2.67 -15.87
C LEU A 17 -4.47 -2.02 -16.23
N ASP A 18 -4.61 -1.49 -17.44
CA ASP A 18 -5.82 -0.81 -17.92
C ASP A 18 -7.02 -1.76 -18.03
N ALA A 19 -6.80 -2.99 -18.49
CA ALA A 19 -7.85 -4.01 -18.51
C ALA A 19 -8.29 -4.37 -17.07
N GLY A 20 -7.34 -4.51 -16.14
CA GLY A 20 -7.61 -4.73 -14.73
C GLY A 20 -8.38 -3.58 -14.10
N ALA A 21 -7.95 -2.35 -14.36
CA ALA A 21 -8.58 -1.13 -13.86
C ALA A 21 -10.00 -0.97 -14.40
N SER A 22 -10.22 -1.24 -15.69
CA SER A 22 -11.56 -1.25 -16.30
C SER A 22 -12.48 -2.27 -15.63
N HIS A 23 -12.00 -3.48 -15.35
CA HIS A 23 -12.79 -4.51 -14.68
C HIS A 23 -13.15 -4.12 -13.24
N LEU A 24 -12.19 -3.59 -12.47
CA LEU A 24 -12.43 -3.08 -11.12
C LEU A 24 -13.36 -1.85 -11.15
N ALA A 25 -13.23 -0.98 -12.16
CA ALA A 25 -14.11 0.15 -12.37
C ALA A 25 -15.55 -0.28 -12.67
N ALA A 26 -15.77 -1.48 -13.21
CA ALA A 26 -17.11 -2.02 -13.42
C ALA A 26 -17.69 -2.80 -12.22
N ALA A 27 -16.90 -3.07 -11.17
CA ALA A 27 -17.26 -4.00 -10.08
C ALA A 27 -17.14 -3.35 -8.67
N PRO A 28 -18.06 -2.46 -8.24
CA PRO A 28 -18.09 -1.88 -6.87
C PRO A 28 -18.03 -2.88 -5.72
N GLU A 29 -18.62 -4.04 -5.91
CA GLU A 29 -18.59 -5.15 -4.97
C GLU A 29 -17.16 -5.68 -4.69
N ALA A 30 -16.18 -5.35 -5.55
CA ALA A 30 -14.77 -5.71 -5.40
C ALA A 30 -14.04 -4.92 -4.30
N ASP A 31 -14.53 -3.73 -3.96
CA ASP A 31 -13.74 -2.73 -3.23
C ASP A 31 -13.26 -3.25 -1.86
N ALA A 32 -14.08 -4.06 -1.18
CA ALA A 32 -13.73 -4.66 0.11
C ALA A 32 -12.63 -5.73 -0.02
N GLU A 33 -12.71 -6.59 -1.04
CA GLU A 33 -11.68 -7.60 -1.31
C GLU A 33 -10.38 -6.94 -1.75
N LEU A 34 -10.47 -5.91 -2.59
CA LEU A 34 -9.31 -5.14 -3.03
C LEU A 34 -8.55 -4.57 -1.84
N ARG A 35 -9.26 -3.88 -0.92
CA ARG A 35 -8.66 -3.38 0.32
C ARG A 35 -7.99 -4.48 1.14
N ARG A 36 -8.67 -5.62 1.34
CA ARG A 36 -8.11 -6.78 2.07
C ARG A 36 -6.80 -7.27 1.44
N ARG A 37 -6.71 -7.29 0.10
CA ARG A 37 -5.47 -7.64 -0.62
C ARG A 37 -4.37 -6.62 -0.39
N GLY A 38 -4.68 -5.33 -0.37
CA GLY A 38 -3.73 -4.29 -0.01
C GLY A 38 -3.13 -4.50 1.38
N GLU A 39 -3.97 -4.75 2.37
CA GLU A 39 -3.57 -5.03 3.76
C GLU A 39 -2.65 -6.26 3.85
N GLU A 40 -2.96 -7.33 3.10
CA GLU A 40 -2.10 -8.52 2.99
C GLU A 40 -0.71 -8.18 2.39
N LEU A 41 -0.66 -7.33 1.37
CA LEU A 41 0.60 -6.90 0.75
C LEU A 41 1.44 -6.04 1.69
N VAL A 42 0.82 -5.14 2.45
CA VAL A 42 1.48 -4.33 3.47
C VAL A 42 2.08 -5.20 4.57
N ARG A 43 1.33 -6.18 5.09
CA ARG A 43 1.85 -7.13 6.09
C ARG A 43 3.03 -7.93 5.56
N ARG A 44 2.97 -8.41 4.31
CA ARG A 44 4.11 -9.08 3.67
C ARG A 44 5.32 -8.17 3.51
N ALA A 45 5.13 -6.88 3.24
CA ALA A 45 6.23 -5.93 3.21
C ALA A 45 6.91 -5.84 4.59
N TRP A 46 6.13 -5.81 5.67
CA TRP A 46 6.66 -5.79 7.04
C TRP A 46 7.41 -7.06 7.41
N GLU A 47 6.90 -8.23 7.01
CA GLU A 47 7.60 -9.51 7.15
C GLU A 47 8.94 -9.53 6.41
N ARG A 48 9.06 -8.73 5.35
CA ARG A 48 10.28 -8.55 4.55
C ARG A 48 11.19 -7.42 5.03
N GLY A 49 10.93 -6.90 6.23
CA GLY A 49 11.76 -5.89 6.91
C GLY A 49 11.36 -4.44 6.65
N TRP A 50 10.38 -4.19 5.77
CA TRP A 50 9.93 -2.83 5.46
C TRP A 50 9.15 -2.21 6.60
N GLN A 51 9.26 -0.88 6.74
CA GLN A 51 8.54 -0.10 7.75
C GLN A 51 7.61 0.91 7.07
N PRO A 52 6.60 1.43 7.78
CA PRO A 52 5.62 2.37 7.24
C PRO A 52 6.24 3.49 6.39
N ALA A 53 7.19 4.24 6.97
CA ALA A 53 7.80 5.37 6.29
C ALA A 53 8.66 4.93 5.09
N ASP A 54 9.33 3.79 5.17
CA ASP A 54 10.19 3.28 4.10
C ASP A 54 9.38 2.85 2.87
N VAL A 55 8.20 2.27 3.08
CA VAL A 55 7.28 1.93 1.99
C VAL A 55 6.83 3.20 1.27
N VAL A 56 6.38 4.22 1.99
CA VAL A 56 5.92 5.48 1.37
C VAL A 56 7.07 6.20 0.66
N ARG A 57 8.28 6.23 1.27
CA ARG A 57 9.48 6.78 0.62
C ARG A 57 9.85 6.04 -0.66
N MET A 58 9.74 4.71 -0.67
CA MET A 58 9.98 3.90 -1.86
C MET A 58 8.95 4.18 -2.95
N VAL A 59 7.66 4.27 -2.61
CA VAL A 59 6.60 4.63 -3.55
C VAL A 59 6.90 6.00 -4.17
N ARG A 60 7.20 7.01 -3.36
CA ARG A 60 7.57 8.36 -3.88
C ARG A 60 8.80 8.32 -4.78
N ARG A 61 9.81 7.53 -4.42
CA ARG A 61 11.03 7.37 -5.24
C ARG A 61 10.72 6.72 -6.59
N ALA A 62 9.83 5.74 -6.63
CA ALA A 62 9.40 5.09 -7.88
C ALA A 62 8.60 6.03 -8.80
N GLN A 63 8.16 7.18 -8.28
CA GLN A 63 7.35 8.18 -8.98
C GLN A 63 8.10 9.48 -9.27
N ALA A 64 9.39 9.54 -8.93
CA ALA A 64 10.16 10.79 -9.06
C ALA A 64 10.21 11.32 -10.51
N ASP A 65 10.06 10.42 -11.49
CA ASP A 65 10.05 10.74 -12.92
C ASP A 65 8.64 11.06 -13.47
N ASP A 66 7.58 10.90 -12.66
CA ASP A 66 6.18 11.11 -13.05
C ASP A 66 5.37 11.78 -11.92
N PRO A 67 5.35 13.13 -11.86
CA PRO A 67 4.72 13.90 -10.78
C PRO A 67 3.18 13.76 -10.73
N ASP A 68 2.53 13.34 -11.82
CA ASP A 68 1.09 13.14 -11.87
C ASP A 68 0.64 11.91 -11.06
N GLN A 69 1.57 11.07 -10.60
CA GLN A 69 1.28 9.89 -9.78
C GLN A 69 1.25 10.14 -8.26
N THR A 70 1.24 11.40 -7.82
CA THR A 70 1.06 11.80 -6.40
C THR A 70 0.00 10.98 -5.62
N PRO A 71 -1.14 10.54 -6.21
CA PRO A 71 -2.15 9.75 -5.49
C PRO A 71 -1.70 8.39 -4.92
N ILE A 72 -0.61 7.78 -5.43
CA ILE A 72 -0.20 6.43 -4.96
C ILE A 72 0.44 6.48 -3.57
N ALA A 73 1.26 7.52 -3.28
CA ALA A 73 1.90 7.68 -1.97
C ALA A 73 0.87 7.94 -0.86
N VAL A 74 -0.13 8.79 -1.15
CA VAL A 74 -1.31 9.02 -0.31
C VAL A 74 -2.05 7.71 -0.04
N LEU A 75 -2.38 6.96 -1.09
CA LEU A 75 -3.06 5.67 -0.95
C LEU A 75 -2.25 4.64 -0.13
N ALA A 76 -0.92 4.64 -0.28
CA ALA A 76 -0.05 3.81 0.54
C ALA A 76 -0.10 4.21 2.02
N ALA A 77 -0.05 5.51 2.32
CA ALA A 77 -0.14 6.04 3.68
C ALA A 77 -1.49 5.72 4.33
N GLU A 78 -2.60 5.87 3.59
CA GLU A 78 -3.94 5.49 4.04
C GLU A 78 -4.02 4.00 4.37
N LEU A 79 -3.58 3.13 3.46
CA LEU A 79 -3.61 1.68 3.63
C LEU A 79 -2.77 1.22 4.83
N ILE A 80 -1.59 1.82 5.02
CA ILE A 80 -0.70 1.54 6.16
C ILE A 80 -1.34 2.02 7.46
N THR A 81 -1.94 3.21 7.47
CA THR A 81 -2.62 3.75 8.66
C THR A 81 -3.81 2.87 9.05
N ASP A 82 -4.60 2.43 8.07
CA ASP A 82 -5.74 1.53 8.30
C ASP A 82 -5.29 0.16 8.85
N GLU A 83 -4.26 -0.46 8.25
CA GLU A 83 -3.76 -1.75 8.73
C GLU A 83 -3.15 -1.65 10.13
N THR A 84 -2.45 -0.56 10.43
CA THR A 84 -1.79 -0.37 11.74
C THR A 84 -2.78 -0.16 12.90
N ARG A 85 -4.00 0.34 12.64
CA ARG A 85 -5.06 0.45 13.66
C ARG A 85 -5.39 -0.88 14.34
N ARG A 86 -5.16 -2.02 13.66
CA ARG A 86 -5.38 -3.37 14.21
C ARG A 86 -4.51 -3.69 15.42
N TYR A 87 -3.36 -3.05 15.54
CA TYR A 87 -2.38 -3.31 16.58
C TYR A 87 -2.55 -2.37 17.78
N GLY A 88 -3.18 -1.20 17.58
CA GLY A 88 -3.45 -0.24 18.66
C GLY A 88 -2.23 0.02 19.55
N ASP A 89 -2.40 -0.19 20.86
CA ASP A 89 -1.35 0.07 21.85
C ASP A 89 -0.17 -0.92 21.78
N THR A 90 -0.30 -2.05 21.08
CA THR A 90 0.80 -3.02 20.92
C THR A 90 1.82 -2.58 19.85
N LEU A 91 1.60 -1.44 19.18
CA LEU A 91 2.58 -0.89 18.25
C LEU A 91 3.87 -0.45 18.97
N PRO A 92 5.06 -0.84 18.48
CA PRO A 92 6.31 -0.33 19.03
C PRO A 92 6.40 1.20 18.89
N PRO A 93 7.07 1.93 19.81
CA PRO A 93 7.17 3.40 19.74
C PRO A 93 7.72 3.92 18.42
N ARG A 94 8.72 3.24 17.83
CA ARG A 94 9.29 3.59 16.51
C ARG A 94 8.25 3.55 15.38
N TRP A 95 7.27 2.65 15.46
CA TRP A 95 6.20 2.55 14.47
C TRP A 95 5.26 3.73 14.57
N ARG A 96 4.87 4.12 15.79
CA ARG A 96 4.03 5.30 16.02
C ARG A 96 4.69 6.56 15.46
N ALA A 97 5.99 6.77 15.76
CA ALA A 97 6.73 7.91 15.22
C ALA A 97 6.72 7.95 13.68
N GLN A 98 6.84 6.81 13.00
CA GLN A 98 6.73 6.76 11.55
C GLN A 98 5.32 7.02 11.04
N LEU A 99 4.28 6.56 11.75
CA LEU A 99 2.89 6.86 11.37
C LEU A 99 2.58 8.35 11.54
N ASP A 100 3.14 9.01 12.54
CA ASP A 100 3.03 10.46 12.72
C ASP A 100 3.65 11.22 11.53
N GLU A 101 4.76 10.72 10.97
CA GLU A 101 5.34 11.27 9.72
C GLU A 101 4.41 11.11 8.51
N LEU A 102 3.54 10.08 8.49
CA LEU A 102 2.62 9.80 7.38
C LEU A 102 1.29 10.57 7.49
N ALA A 103 0.92 11.09 8.66
CA ALA A 103 -0.36 11.76 8.87
C ALA A 103 -0.67 12.89 7.87
N PRO A 104 0.30 13.72 7.43
CA PRO A 104 0.06 14.73 6.39
C PRO A 104 -0.25 14.14 5.01
N GLU A 105 0.27 12.96 4.69
CA GLU A 105 0.05 12.27 3.41
C GLU A 105 -1.30 11.54 3.40
N ALA A 106 -1.76 11.05 4.55
CA ALA A 106 -3.05 10.41 4.71
C ALA A 106 -4.22 11.41 4.82
N ASP A 107 -3.95 12.73 4.75
CA ASP A 107 -5.00 13.74 4.75
C ASP A 107 -5.73 13.69 3.39
N PRO A 108 -7.02 13.33 3.34
CA PRO A 108 -7.79 13.31 2.10
C PRO A 108 -7.86 14.68 1.41
N ALA A 109 -7.63 15.78 2.14
CA ALA A 109 -7.53 17.12 1.58
C ALA A 109 -6.17 17.41 0.91
N ALA A 110 -5.11 16.68 1.27
CA ALA A 110 -3.78 16.83 0.67
C ALA A 110 -3.69 16.27 -0.76
N GLY A 111 -4.70 15.50 -1.21
CA GLY A 111 -4.59 14.71 -2.44
C GLY A 111 -5.85 14.48 -3.29
N SER A 112 -6.97 15.22 -3.15
CA SER A 112 -8.12 14.92 -4.03
C SER A 112 -9.02 16.08 -4.46
N ARG A 113 -9.03 16.29 -5.80
CA ARG A 113 -10.29 16.30 -6.55
C ARG A 113 -10.81 14.85 -6.63
N PRO A 114 -12.13 14.60 -6.68
CA PRO A 114 -12.64 13.24 -6.82
C PRO A 114 -12.09 12.59 -8.10
N ALA A 115 -11.23 11.59 -7.94
CA ALA A 115 -10.77 10.77 -9.06
C ALA A 115 -11.92 9.85 -9.52
N ASP A 116 -12.07 9.66 -10.83
CA ASP A 116 -13.03 8.68 -11.34
C ASP A 116 -12.60 7.25 -10.94
N ARG A 117 -13.55 6.33 -11.03
CA ARG A 117 -13.36 4.96 -10.52
C ARG A 117 -12.26 4.20 -11.26
N PHE A 118 -12.05 4.46 -12.55
CA PHE A 118 -10.96 3.86 -13.32
C PHE A 118 -9.62 4.39 -12.82
N SER A 119 -9.46 5.70 -12.69
CA SER A 119 -8.24 6.31 -12.14
C SER A 119 -7.90 5.79 -10.73
N ARG A 120 -8.90 5.59 -9.88
CA ARG A 120 -8.71 4.97 -8.55
C ARG A 120 -8.26 3.51 -8.64
N ALA A 121 -8.84 2.74 -9.56
CA ALA A 121 -8.44 1.35 -9.78
C ALA A 121 -7.02 1.23 -10.33
N THR A 122 -6.64 2.08 -11.29
CA THR A 122 -5.28 2.17 -11.84
C THR A 122 -4.27 2.51 -10.74
N THR A 123 -4.50 3.58 -9.98
CA THR A 123 -3.68 3.97 -8.82
C THR A 123 -3.47 2.80 -7.85
N THR A 124 -4.55 2.08 -7.53
CA THR A 124 -4.52 0.93 -6.60
C THR A 124 -3.70 -0.24 -7.16
N LEU A 125 -3.90 -0.60 -8.42
CA LEU A 125 -3.17 -1.70 -9.05
C LEU A 125 -1.68 -1.37 -9.19
N THR A 126 -1.34 -0.12 -9.52
CA THR A 126 0.06 0.34 -9.58
C THR A 126 0.72 0.25 -8.20
N LEU A 127 0.04 0.70 -7.14
CA LEU A 127 0.52 0.52 -5.77
C LEU A 127 0.81 -0.96 -5.47
N TYR A 128 -0.12 -1.86 -5.81
CA TYR A 128 0.02 -3.27 -5.48
C TYR A 128 1.15 -3.94 -6.27
N ARG A 129 1.36 -3.56 -7.52
CA ARG A 129 2.53 -4.00 -8.31
C ARG A 129 3.85 -3.52 -7.69
N LEU A 130 3.90 -2.30 -7.15
CA LEU A 130 5.07 -1.80 -6.42
C LEU A 130 5.32 -2.61 -5.15
N LEU A 131 4.29 -2.82 -4.32
CA LEU A 131 4.39 -3.60 -3.08
C LEU A 131 4.86 -5.04 -3.33
N LEU A 132 4.37 -5.69 -4.39
CA LEU A 132 4.79 -7.04 -4.78
C LEU A 132 6.28 -7.11 -5.15
N ARG A 133 6.83 -6.05 -5.74
CA ARG A 133 8.21 -5.99 -6.23
C ARG A 133 9.22 -5.52 -5.18
N LEU A 134 8.77 -5.06 -4.01
CA LEU A 134 9.68 -4.66 -2.92
C LEU A 134 10.64 -5.81 -2.61
N PRO A 135 11.97 -5.65 -2.63
CA PRO A 135 12.91 -6.71 -2.26
C PRO A 135 12.88 -6.96 -0.74
N PRO A 136 13.30 -8.14 -0.23
CA PRO A 136 13.54 -8.26 1.20
C PRO A 136 14.71 -7.36 1.63
N ILE A 137 14.60 -6.75 2.81
CA ILE A 137 15.64 -5.93 3.43
C ILE A 137 15.92 -6.40 4.86
N GLU A 138 17.07 -6.02 5.41
CA GLU A 138 17.39 -6.32 6.81
C GLU A 138 16.39 -5.61 7.74
N PRO A 139 15.63 -6.34 8.59
CA PRO A 139 14.66 -5.72 9.47
C PRO A 139 15.33 -4.88 10.57
N VAL A 140 14.99 -3.60 10.69
CA VAL A 140 15.46 -2.74 11.81
C VAL A 140 14.66 -2.97 13.10
N GLY A 141 14.08 -4.16 13.27
CA GLY A 141 13.29 -4.58 14.43
C GLY A 141 12.04 -5.39 14.04
N PRO A 142 11.32 -5.95 15.03
CA PRO A 142 10.18 -6.83 14.79
C PRO A 142 9.02 -6.11 14.12
N ALA A 143 8.33 -6.82 13.22
CA ALA A 143 7.08 -6.35 12.62
C ALA A 143 5.97 -6.24 13.70
N PRO A 144 4.91 -5.46 13.45
CA PRO A 144 3.79 -5.34 14.38
C PRO A 144 3.12 -6.70 14.56
N GLY A 145 2.81 -7.06 15.80
CA GLY A 145 2.21 -8.36 16.13
C GLY A 145 3.21 -9.52 16.17
N THR A 146 4.50 -9.32 15.87
CA THR A 146 5.52 -10.30 16.25
C THR A 146 5.63 -10.35 17.78
N PRO A 147 5.50 -11.52 18.42
CA PRO A 147 5.68 -11.64 19.86
C PRO A 147 7.07 -11.15 20.25
N LEU A 148 7.15 -10.11 21.07
CA LEU A 148 8.40 -9.70 21.69
C LEU A 148 8.75 -10.77 22.73
N HIS A 149 9.63 -11.70 22.38
CA HIS A 149 10.17 -12.61 23.37
C HIS A 149 11.16 -11.83 24.23
N ILE A 150 10.73 -11.43 25.43
CA ILE A 150 11.61 -10.85 26.44
C ILE A 150 12.24 -12.06 27.16
N PRO A 151 13.54 -12.35 26.98
CA PRO A 151 14.19 -13.39 27.76
C PRO A 151 14.11 -13.00 29.25
N SER A 152 13.59 -13.93 30.06
CA SER A 152 13.49 -13.81 31.53
C SER A 152 14.82 -14.01 32.22
#